data_AF-A0A427ACG1-F1
#
_entry.id   AF-A0A427ACG1-F1
#
_cell.length_a   1.000
_cell.length_b   1.000
_cell.length_c   1.000
_cell.angle_alpha   90.00
_cell.angle_beta   90.00
_cell.angle_gamma   90.00
#
_symmetry.space_group_name_H-M   'P 1'
#
loop_
_entity.id
_entity.type
_entity.pdbx_description
1 polymer ?
#
loop_
_entity_poly.entity_id
_entity_poly.type
_entity_poly.pdbx_seq_one_letter_code
_entity_poly.pdbx_strand_id
1 'polypeptide(L)'
;MIAEIFLLQVKIFYLEDVLTILKSVDGNHLNHVVVGDSQESSPLTEEYKNDLDEAINLALANDEFDPLLELISTEQTPEIYNYKHSLTGISPLMVFAGKGRAGDVCMLLSFGADCSLCDNDGGSALDWAQRGNQLQQVKLLDPSCKVSDFLQKTLDPPVPETVRNALIVLQDIGALTHDEKLTDLGEKLGSLPVHPSTSKMLLFAILMNCLDPALTLACATDYREPFILPMAPDGRKKAAIAKLELASLYGGYSDQLAVVAAFDCWRKAKDRGQESQFCSRYFVSSGTMNMLCSMRKQLQNELAKNGFVPADMSSCSLNAHDPGILRAVLMAGSYPMVGRLLPRRKNDKRAIVETPSGAKVRLHPHSSNFNLSFGKAAGCPLIIYDEITRGDGGMYIKNCSLIGPYPLLLLAMEMVVAPGNENDDESDDDLDGSSVEEDEMETTISPGQRGEEIMSSPDNNVSVVVDRWLTFESTALDVAQIYCLRESLAASILFKVKYPQAVLPPALGTSMYAIACILSYDGLPSVLADAVLEPQPSGRDAGDPGRPFQGRRLTGFIPPGGFLRSLISDKVQGSHSRSPVSAQSISHSPVRSPFPGPGSGSSAPRIRSFKRRR
;
A
#
# COMPACT_ATOMS: atom_id res chain seq x y z
N MET A 1 22.42 -8.90 18.74
CA MET A 1 23.13 -8.50 17.50
C MET A 1 22.79 -9.56 16.46
N ILE A 2 22.36 -9.17 15.24
CA ILE A 2 21.91 -10.00 14.10
C ILE A 2 20.37 -10.10 13.89
N ALA A 3 19.52 -9.96 14.92
CA ALA A 3 18.07 -10.19 14.75
C ALA A 3 17.23 -9.07 14.08
N GLU A 4 17.72 -7.83 13.96
CA GLU A 4 16.88 -6.70 13.52
C GLU A 4 17.30 -6.04 12.20
N ILE A 5 18.45 -6.42 11.62
CA ILE A 5 18.89 -5.89 10.31
C ILE A 5 18.46 -6.83 9.17
N PHE A 6 18.12 -8.09 9.47
CA PHE A 6 17.63 -9.04 8.45
C PHE A 6 16.16 -8.82 8.06
N LEU A 7 15.34 -8.12 8.85
CA LEU A 7 13.89 -8.02 8.58
C LEU A 7 13.50 -7.14 7.37
N LEU A 8 14.41 -6.34 6.82
CA LEU A 8 14.14 -5.56 5.60
C LEU A 8 14.57 -6.24 4.30
N GLN A 9 15.64 -7.04 4.29
CA GLN A 9 16.04 -7.78 3.08
C GLN A 9 15.37 -9.16 2.98
N VAL A 10 14.95 -9.74 4.10
CA VAL A 10 14.28 -11.06 4.13
C VAL A 10 12.81 -11.00 3.69
N LYS A 11 12.14 -9.86 3.87
CA LYS A 11 10.73 -9.69 3.48
C LYS A 11 10.49 -9.70 1.97
N ILE A 12 11.49 -9.37 1.17
CA ILE A 12 11.37 -9.30 -0.29
C ILE A 12 11.64 -10.68 -0.90
N PHE A 13 12.77 -11.32 -0.52
CA PHE A 13 13.15 -12.63 -1.06
C PHE A 13 12.06 -13.69 -0.85
N TYR A 14 11.60 -13.93 0.39
CA TYR A 14 10.66 -15.04 0.60
C TYR A 14 9.24 -14.78 0.09
N LEU A 15 8.80 -13.53 -0.02
CA LEU A 15 7.45 -13.22 -0.49
C LEU A 15 7.38 -13.29 -2.02
N GLU A 16 8.44 -12.84 -2.70
CA GLU A 16 8.63 -13.07 -4.14
C GLU A 16 8.81 -14.55 -4.43
N ASP A 17 9.59 -15.28 -3.65
CA ASP A 17 9.76 -16.73 -3.80
C ASP A 17 8.43 -17.47 -3.59
N VAL A 18 7.69 -17.16 -2.52
CA VAL A 18 6.35 -17.73 -2.25
C VAL A 18 5.36 -17.39 -3.36
N LEU A 19 5.31 -16.14 -3.83
CA LEU A 19 4.44 -15.76 -4.94
C LEU A 19 4.87 -16.37 -6.27
N THR A 20 6.17 -16.57 -6.49
CA THR A 20 6.69 -17.25 -7.69
C THR A 20 6.36 -18.74 -7.65
N ILE A 21 6.49 -19.39 -6.49
CA ILE A 21 6.04 -20.77 -6.26
C ILE A 21 4.52 -20.86 -6.48
N LEU A 22 3.73 -19.98 -5.89
CA LEU A 22 2.27 -19.98 -6.06
C LEU A 22 1.84 -19.69 -7.49
N LYS A 23 2.51 -18.77 -8.20
CA LYS A 23 2.30 -18.56 -9.64
C LYS A 23 2.67 -19.78 -10.46
N SER A 24 3.70 -20.53 -10.08
CA SER A 24 4.04 -21.80 -10.74
C SER A 24 2.99 -22.88 -10.47
N VAL A 25 2.33 -22.84 -9.30
CA VAL A 25 1.24 -23.76 -8.92
C VAL A 25 -0.09 -23.40 -9.61
N ASP A 26 -0.43 -22.11 -9.73
CA ASP A 26 -1.63 -21.62 -10.43
C ASP A 26 -1.43 -21.47 -11.95
N GLY A 27 -0.17 -21.46 -12.42
CA GLY A 27 0.21 -21.68 -13.80
C GLY A 27 -0.12 -23.09 -14.32
N ASN A 28 -0.63 -23.96 -13.44
CA ASN A 28 -1.31 -25.19 -13.84
C ASN A 28 -2.65 -24.83 -14.50
N HIS A 29 -2.66 -24.81 -15.83
CA HIS A 29 -3.76 -24.46 -16.71
C HIS A 29 -5.02 -25.35 -16.57
N LEU A 30 -5.70 -25.33 -15.43
CA LEU A 30 -7.00 -26.00 -15.26
C LEU A 30 -8.21 -25.11 -15.54
N ASN A 31 -8.04 -23.86 -15.97
CA ASN A 31 -9.14 -23.05 -16.49
C ASN A 31 -8.66 -22.02 -17.53
N HIS A 32 -8.38 -22.45 -18.76
CA HIS A 32 -8.57 -21.55 -19.89
C HIS A 32 -9.42 -22.23 -20.96
N VAL A 33 -10.68 -21.83 -21.01
CA VAL A 33 -11.57 -22.02 -22.14
C VAL A 33 -10.92 -21.38 -23.37
N VAL A 34 -10.91 -22.14 -24.45
CA VAL A 34 -10.46 -21.78 -25.79
C VAL A 34 -11.01 -20.41 -26.22
N VAL A 35 -10.14 -19.41 -26.35
CA VAL A 35 -10.25 -18.34 -27.34
C VAL A 35 -8.83 -17.97 -27.74
N GLY A 36 -8.47 -18.27 -28.99
CA GLY A 36 -7.13 -18.04 -29.51
C GLY A 36 -6.80 -16.57 -29.73
N ASP A 37 -5.51 -16.25 -29.65
CA ASP A 37 -4.87 -15.48 -30.71
C ASP A 37 -3.38 -15.82 -30.76
N SER A 38 -2.83 -15.70 -31.96
CA SER A 38 -1.59 -16.31 -32.42
C SER A 38 -0.40 -15.39 -32.11
N GLN A 39 0.54 -15.80 -31.26
CA GLN A 39 1.89 -15.23 -31.25
C GLN A 39 2.83 -16.21 -31.93
N GLU A 40 3.28 -15.86 -33.14
CA GLU A 40 4.39 -16.52 -33.83
C GLU A 40 5.66 -16.33 -32.99
N SER A 41 6.05 -17.37 -32.25
CA SER A 41 7.40 -17.52 -31.75
C SER A 41 8.28 -18.11 -32.86
N SER A 42 9.52 -17.65 -32.98
CA SER A 42 10.47 -18.20 -33.95
C SER A 42 10.75 -19.66 -33.57
N PRO A 43 10.42 -20.65 -34.42
CA PRO A 43 10.57 -22.05 -34.05
C PRO A 43 12.05 -22.39 -33.83
N LEU A 44 12.33 -23.17 -32.77
CA LEU A 44 13.64 -23.80 -32.54
C LEU A 44 14.21 -24.38 -33.84
N THR A 45 15.48 -24.10 -34.11
CA THR A 45 16.18 -24.63 -35.28
C THR A 45 16.19 -26.16 -35.21
N GLU A 46 16.02 -26.84 -36.35
CA GLU A 46 16.01 -28.32 -36.42
C GLU A 46 17.31 -28.94 -35.85
N GLU A 47 18.44 -28.25 -35.95
CA GLU A 47 19.71 -28.65 -35.33
C GLU A 47 19.59 -28.71 -33.79
N TYR A 48 19.04 -27.66 -33.18
CA TYR A 48 18.84 -27.56 -31.73
C TYR A 48 17.83 -28.59 -31.19
N LYS A 49 16.82 -28.94 -31.99
CA LYS A 49 15.87 -30.02 -31.66
C LYS A 49 16.55 -31.38 -31.62
N ASN A 50 17.43 -31.65 -32.59
CA ASN A 50 18.19 -32.90 -32.62
C ASN A 50 19.13 -33.00 -31.40
N ASP A 51 19.78 -31.88 -31.03
CA ASP A 51 20.64 -31.82 -29.84
C ASP A 51 19.85 -32.09 -28.54
N LEU A 52 18.63 -31.53 -28.42
CA LEU A 52 17.76 -31.81 -27.27
C LEU A 52 17.27 -33.26 -27.25
N ASP A 53 16.91 -33.83 -28.40
CA ASP A 53 16.52 -35.24 -28.49
C ASP A 53 17.67 -36.17 -28.07
N GLU A 54 18.90 -35.90 -28.53
CA GLU A 54 20.08 -36.65 -28.14
C GLU A 54 20.37 -36.52 -26.63
N ALA A 55 20.31 -35.31 -26.09
CA ALA A 55 20.52 -35.05 -24.67
C ALA A 55 19.48 -35.73 -23.77
N ILE A 56 18.20 -35.74 -24.17
CA ILE A 56 17.13 -36.46 -23.45
C ILE A 56 17.38 -37.97 -23.48
N ASN A 57 17.80 -38.53 -24.62
CA ASN A 57 18.11 -39.96 -24.73
C ASN A 57 19.31 -40.35 -23.85
N LEU A 58 20.38 -39.54 -23.83
CA LEU A 58 21.55 -39.76 -22.98
C LEU A 58 21.17 -39.72 -21.49
N ALA A 59 20.34 -38.77 -21.08
CA ALA A 59 19.87 -38.66 -19.70
C ALA A 59 18.98 -39.85 -19.28
N LEU A 60 18.15 -40.37 -20.19
CA LEU A 60 17.29 -41.54 -19.91
C LEU A 60 18.07 -42.85 -19.88
N ALA A 61 18.96 -43.08 -20.84
CA ALA A 61 19.68 -44.34 -21.02
C ALA A 61 20.89 -44.48 -20.09
N ASN A 62 21.67 -43.40 -19.94
CA ASN A 62 23.01 -43.45 -19.34
C ASN A 62 23.16 -42.59 -18.07
N ASP A 63 22.10 -41.91 -17.62
CA ASP A 63 22.15 -40.95 -16.50
C ASP A 63 23.18 -39.81 -16.75
N GLU A 64 23.42 -39.47 -18.02
CA GLU A 64 24.27 -38.34 -18.43
C GLU A 64 23.40 -37.09 -18.64
N PHE A 65 23.38 -36.20 -17.64
CA PHE A 65 22.48 -35.04 -17.61
C PHE A 65 23.13 -33.72 -18.04
N ASP A 66 24.47 -33.65 -18.04
CA ASP A 66 25.21 -32.42 -18.29
C ASP A 66 24.90 -31.78 -19.66
N PRO A 67 24.77 -32.54 -20.78
CA PRO A 67 24.39 -31.96 -22.07
C PRO A 67 23.00 -31.32 -22.04
N LEU A 68 22.04 -31.95 -21.34
CA LEU A 68 20.68 -31.44 -21.22
C LEU A 68 20.63 -30.18 -20.36
N LEU A 69 21.38 -30.15 -19.26
CA LEU A 69 21.47 -29.00 -18.37
C LEU A 69 22.17 -27.80 -19.02
N GLU A 70 23.19 -28.03 -19.83
CA GLU A 70 23.89 -26.98 -20.59
C GLU A 70 22.94 -26.31 -21.59
N LEU A 71 22.16 -27.09 -22.33
CA LEU A 71 21.17 -26.58 -23.29
C LEU A 71 20.06 -25.79 -22.59
N ILE A 72 19.52 -26.30 -21.47
CA ILE A 72 18.50 -25.60 -20.67
C ILE A 72 19.03 -24.28 -20.10
N SER A 73 20.28 -24.26 -19.65
CA SER A 73 20.89 -23.10 -18.99
C SER A 73 21.28 -21.98 -19.96
N THR A 74 21.51 -22.31 -21.24
CA THR A 74 22.04 -21.36 -22.23
C THR A 74 20.99 -20.38 -22.73
N GLU A 75 19.75 -20.81 -22.95
CA GLU A 75 18.73 -19.96 -23.57
C GLU A 75 17.47 -19.71 -22.72
N GLN A 76 17.24 -20.45 -21.62
CA GLN A 76 16.15 -20.22 -20.63
C GLN A 76 14.79 -19.83 -21.24
N THR A 77 14.43 -20.36 -22.42
CA THR A 77 13.16 -20.05 -23.07
C THR A 77 12.10 -21.13 -22.77
N PRO A 78 10.80 -20.75 -22.77
CA PRO A 78 9.69 -21.69 -22.63
C PRO A 78 9.71 -22.88 -23.57
N GLU A 79 10.25 -22.67 -24.77
CA GLU A 79 10.32 -23.69 -25.80
C GLU A 79 11.31 -24.82 -25.47
N ILE A 80 12.32 -24.53 -24.65
CA ILE A 80 13.40 -25.48 -24.32
C ILE A 80 13.02 -26.35 -23.12
N TYR A 81 12.57 -25.75 -22.01
CA TYR A 81 12.18 -26.54 -20.85
C TYR A 81 10.83 -27.27 -21.02
N ASN A 82 9.98 -26.82 -21.94
CA ASN A 82 8.75 -27.51 -22.34
C ASN A 82 8.89 -28.31 -23.64
N TYR A 83 10.11 -28.48 -24.13
CA TYR A 83 10.36 -29.28 -25.32
C TYR A 83 9.87 -30.72 -25.12
N LYS A 84 9.28 -31.29 -26.16
CA LYS A 84 8.88 -32.69 -26.21
C LYS A 84 9.76 -33.42 -27.20
N HIS A 85 10.41 -34.47 -26.72
CA HIS A 85 11.26 -35.30 -27.56
C HIS A 85 10.50 -35.81 -28.79
N SER A 86 11.09 -35.70 -29.98
CA SER A 86 10.37 -35.87 -31.25
C SER A 86 9.72 -37.25 -31.43
N LEU A 87 10.32 -38.30 -30.88
CA LEU A 87 9.82 -39.69 -30.98
C LEU A 87 8.99 -40.17 -29.79
N THR A 88 9.30 -39.74 -28.57
CA THR A 88 8.74 -40.29 -27.33
C THR A 88 7.79 -39.32 -26.63
N GLY A 89 7.83 -38.03 -26.99
CA GLY A 89 7.04 -36.98 -26.35
C GLY A 89 7.54 -36.61 -24.95
N ILE A 90 8.64 -37.20 -24.48
CA ILE A 90 9.18 -36.99 -23.14
C ILE A 90 9.78 -35.58 -23.03
N SER A 91 9.46 -34.88 -21.95
CA SER A 91 10.03 -33.56 -21.64
C SER A 91 11.19 -33.63 -20.67
N PRO A 92 12.07 -32.60 -20.62
CA PRO A 92 13.16 -32.54 -19.63
C PRO A 92 12.66 -32.72 -18.19
N LEU A 93 11.51 -32.13 -17.84
CA LEU A 93 10.90 -32.26 -16.52
C LEU A 93 10.57 -33.73 -16.16
N MET A 94 10.04 -34.51 -17.11
CA MET A 94 9.75 -35.94 -16.91
C MET A 94 11.02 -36.75 -16.68
N VAL A 95 12.10 -36.44 -17.40
CA VAL A 95 13.40 -37.12 -17.26
C VAL A 95 13.94 -36.92 -15.84
N PHE A 96 14.02 -35.68 -15.37
CA PHE A 96 14.54 -35.38 -14.03
C PHE A 96 13.63 -35.91 -12.92
N ALA A 97 12.31 -35.86 -13.12
CA ALA A 97 11.32 -36.43 -12.21
C ALA A 97 11.47 -37.95 -12.06
N GLY A 98 11.57 -38.68 -13.17
CA GLY A 98 11.74 -40.13 -13.18
C GLY A 98 13.08 -40.61 -12.61
N LYS A 99 14.13 -39.79 -12.74
CA LYS A 99 15.49 -40.10 -12.25
C LYS A 99 15.76 -39.60 -10.83
N GLY A 100 14.82 -38.92 -10.18
CA GLY A 100 14.95 -38.52 -8.77
C GLY A 100 15.76 -37.25 -8.52
N ARG A 101 15.98 -36.44 -9.56
CA ARG A 101 16.85 -35.25 -9.55
C ARG A 101 16.13 -34.02 -8.99
N ALA A 102 15.96 -33.97 -7.67
CA ALA A 102 15.15 -32.93 -7.00
C ALA A 102 15.56 -31.49 -7.31
N GLY A 103 16.86 -31.20 -7.30
CA GLY A 103 17.38 -29.86 -7.58
C GLY A 103 17.03 -29.39 -8.98
N ASP A 104 17.13 -30.27 -9.97
CA ASP A 104 16.88 -29.94 -11.38
C ASP A 104 15.38 -29.85 -11.70
N VAL A 105 14.55 -30.68 -11.05
CA VAL A 105 13.08 -30.54 -11.13
C VAL A 105 12.64 -29.20 -10.53
N CYS A 106 13.16 -28.82 -9.36
CA CYS A 106 12.88 -27.50 -8.77
C CYS A 106 13.34 -26.36 -9.69
N MET A 107 14.54 -26.49 -10.28
CA MET A 107 15.08 -25.49 -11.22
C MET A 107 14.15 -25.32 -12.43
N LEU A 108 13.71 -26.42 -13.05
CA LEU A 108 12.81 -26.37 -14.21
C LEU A 108 11.43 -25.79 -13.85
N LEU A 109 10.85 -26.19 -12.72
CA LEU A 109 9.59 -25.60 -12.25
C LEU A 109 9.74 -24.10 -11.98
N SER A 110 10.88 -23.66 -11.43
CA SER A 110 11.17 -22.23 -11.20
C SER A 110 11.32 -21.44 -12.50
N PHE A 111 11.71 -22.10 -13.60
CA PHE A 111 11.76 -21.51 -14.92
C PHE A 111 10.43 -21.55 -15.68
N GLY A 112 9.40 -22.21 -15.14
CA GLY A 112 8.05 -22.28 -15.73
C GLY A 112 7.80 -23.54 -16.56
N ALA A 113 8.48 -24.65 -16.27
CA ALA A 113 8.22 -25.92 -16.91
C ALA A 113 6.80 -26.44 -16.63
N ASP A 114 6.08 -26.80 -17.69
CA ASP A 114 4.71 -27.28 -17.68
C ASP A 114 4.67 -28.75 -17.23
N CYS A 115 4.18 -28.97 -16.01
CA CYS A 115 4.02 -30.30 -15.44
C CYS A 115 2.80 -31.06 -15.98
N SER A 116 1.95 -30.43 -16.80
CA SER A 116 0.80 -31.07 -17.47
C SER A 116 1.17 -31.80 -18.75
N LEU A 117 2.39 -31.60 -19.28
CA LEU A 117 2.84 -32.32 -20.45
C LEU A 117 2.81 -33.83 -20.18
N CYS A 118 2.29 -34.56 -21.17
CA CYS A 118 2.35 -36.02 -21.23
C CYS A 118 3.28 -36.47 -22.36
N ASP A 119 3.96 -37.58 -22.12
CA ASP A 119 4.65 -38.35 -23.16
C ASP A 119 3.64 -38.97 -24.15
N ASN A 120 4.14 -39.66 -25.18
CA ASN A 120 3.29 -40.32 -26.18
C ASN A 120 2.45 -41.48 -25.61
N ASP A 121 2.83 -42.02 -24.45
CA ASP A 121 2.10 -43.06 -23.72
C ASP A 121 1.10 -42.48 -22.71
N GLY A 122 0.96 -41.15 -22.64
CA GLY A 122 0.06 -40.44 -21.74
C GLY A 122 0.60 -40.23 -20.32
N GLY A 123 1.85 -40.57 -20.03
CA GLY A 123 2.50 -40.40 -18.73
C GLY A 123 2.95 -38.97 -18.48
N SER A 124 2.52 -38.39 -17.35
CA SER A 124 2.96 -37.08 -16.85
C SER A 124 4.27 -37.16 -16.06
N ALA A 125 4.89 -36.02 -15.74
CA ALA A 125 6.08 -35.99 -14.89
C ALA A 125 5.86 -36.68 -13.53
N LEU A 126 4.63 -36.61 -12.99
CA LEU A 126 4.24 -37.32 -11.78
C LEU A 126 4.26 -38.85 -11.97
N ASP A 127 3.73 -39.34 -13.09
CA ASP A 127 3.72 -40.78 -13.41
C ASP A 127 5.15 -41.32 -13.59
N TRP A 128 6.04 -40.53 -14.19
CA TRP A 128 7.45 -40.86 -14.32
C TRP A 128 8.16 -40.94 -12.95
N ALA A 129 7.89 -40.00 -12.05
CA ALA A 129 8.38 -40.05 -10.68
C ALA A 129 7.86 -41.28 -9.91
N GLN A 130 6.60 -41.67 -10.11
CA GLN A 130 6.02 -42.87 -9.50
C GLN A 130 6.62 -44.16 -10.07
N ARG A 131 6.76 -44.26 -11.40
CA ARG A 131 7.41 -45.39 -12.08
C ARG A 131 8.86 -45.57 -11.64
N GLY A 132 9.57 -44.46 -11.41
CA GLY A 132 10.94 -44.43 -10.89
C GLY A 132 11.06 -44.70 -9.38
N ASN A 133 9.95 -44.90 -8.67
CA ASN A 133 9.87 -45.03 -7.21
C ASN A 133 10.52 -43.84 -6.45
N GLN A 134 10.41 -42.63 -7.02
CA GLN A 134 11.05 -41.42 -6.51
C GLN A 134 10.08 -40.64 -5.61
N LEU A 135 9.85 -41.15 -4.40
CA LEU A 135 8.87 -40.58 -3.45
C LEU A 135 9.08 -39.07 -3.18
N GLN A 136 10.31 -38.58 -3.25
CA GLN A 136 10.61 -37.14 -3.11
C GLN A 136 10.07 -36.30 -4.27
N GLN A 137 10.16 -36.81 -5.50
CA GLN A 137 9.66 -36.13 -6.72
C GLN A 137 8.15 -36.22 -6.81
N VAL A 138 7.56 -37.35 -6.44
CA VAL A 138 6.10 -37.54 -6.38
C VAL A 138 5.45 -36.47 -5.50
N LYS A 139 6.08 -36.14 -4.35
CA LYS A 139 5.57 -35.09 -3.45
C LYS A 139 5.91 -33.66 -3.93
N LEU A 140 6.87 -33.49 -4.83
CA LEU A 140 7.23 -32.19 -5.40
C LEU A 140 6.31 -31.79 -6.56
N LEU A 141 5.86 -32.79 -7.33
CA LEU A 141 5.02 -32.66 -8.51
C LEU A 141 3.52 -32.79 -8.19
N ASP A 142 3.17 -32.94 -6.90
CA ASP A 142 1.80 -32.96 -6.43
C ASP A 142 1.29 -31.52 -6.24
N PRO A 143 0.26 -31.08 -7.00
CA PRO A 143 -0.34 -29.76 -6.86
C PRO A 143 -0.97 -29.50 -5.47
N SER A 144 -1.13 -30.55 -4.65
CA SER A 144 -1.63 -30.44 -3.28
C SER A 144 -0.55 -30.18 -2.21
N CYS A 145 0.72 -30.05 -2.62
CA CYS A 145 1.83 -29.84 -1.70
C CYS A 145 1.84 -28.40 -1.16
N LYS A 146 1.78 -28.26 0.17
CA LYS A 146 1.77 -26.94 0.84
C LYS A 146 3.08 -26.20 0.62
N VAL A 147 3.02 -24.86 0.55
CA VAL A 147 4.19 -23.99 0.32
C VAL A 147 5.29 -24.23 1.37
N SER A 148 4.89 -24.51 2.62
CA SER A 148 5.81 -24.85 3.71
C SER A 148 6.62 -26.13 3.45
N ASP A 149 5.99 -27.15 2.87
CA ASP A 149 6.60 -28.45 2.60
C ASP A 149 7.56 -28.38 1.41
N PHE A 150 7.32 -27.44 0.48
CA PHE A 150 8.21 -27.13 -0.64
C PHE A 150 9.44 -26.35 -0.16
N LEU A 151 9.24 -25.24 0.57
CA LEU A 151 10.33 -24.39 1.05
C LEU A 151 11.27 -25.10 2.03
N GLN A 152 10.79 -26.08 2.80
CA GLN A 152 11.66 -26.89 3.66
C GLN A 152 12.64 -27.79 2.90
N LYS A 153 12.47 -27.96 1.59
CA LYS A 153 13.31 -28.81 0.73
C LYS A 153 14.28 -28.01 -0.15
N THR A 154 14.31 -26.68 -0.02
CA THR A 154 15.30 -25.85 -0.72
C THR A 154 16.71 -26.08 -0.16
N LEU A 155 17.75 -25.73 -0.95
CA LEU A 155 19.15 -25.89 -0.54
C LEU A 155 19.45 -25.28 0.83
N ASP A 156 18.87 -24.10 1.09
CA ASP A 156 18.82 -23.46 2.40
C ASP A 156 17.35 -23.22 2.80
N PRO A 157 16.75 -24.07 3.65
CA PRO A 157 15.35 -23.92 4.04
C PRO A 157 15.15 -22.72 4.96
N PRO A 158 14.14 -21.87 4.72
CA PRO A 158 13.81 -20.77 5.62
C PRO A 158 13.33 -21.27 6.99
N VAL A 159 13.46 -20.40 7.98
CA VAL A 159 12.87 -20.64 9.32
C VAL A 159 11.35 -20.81 9.16
N PRO A 160 10.74 -21.90 9.65
CA PRO A 160 9.32 -22.18 9.46
C PRO A 160 8.40 -21.06 9.94
N GLU A 161 8.80 -20.36 11.00
CA GLU A 161 8.04 -19.22 11.54
C GLU A 161 8.00 -18.03 10.57
N THR A 162 9.07 -17.79 9.81
CA THR A 162 9.10 -16.75 8.77
C THR A 162 8.14 -17.09 7.63
N VAL A 163 8.10 -18.36 7.21
CA VAL A 163 7.14 -18.83 6.19
C VAL A 163 5.71 -18.67 6.67
N ARG A 164 5.41 -19.09 7.90
CA ARG A 164 4.08 -18.94 8.52
C ARG A 164 3.67 -17.46 8.58
N ASN A 165 4.57 -16.58 8.98
CA ASN A 165 4.29 -15.14 9.04
C ASN A 165 4.04 -14.54 7.64
N ALA A 166 4.79 -14.98 6.62
CA ALA A 166 4.57 -14.55 5.24
C ALA A 166 3.20 -15.00 4.70
N LEU A 167 2.81 -16.25 4.98
CA LEU A 167 1.48 -16.77 4.60
C LEU A 167 0.35 -15.97 5.26
N ILE A 168 0.47 -15.66 6.55
CA ILE A 168 -0.51 -14.82 7.26
C ILE A 168 -0.62 -13.45 6.59
N VAL A 169 0.50 -12.78 6.32
CA VAL A 169 0.49 -11.46 5.65
C VAL A 169 -0.16 -11.52 4.27
N LEU A 170 0.08 -12.58 3.48
CA LEU A 170 -0.55 -12.74 2.17
C LEU A 170 -2.05 -13.04 2.25
N GLN A 171 -2.48 -13.83 3.24
CA GLN A 171 -3.89 -14.09 3.51
C GLN A 171 -4.60 -12.81 3.96
N ASP A 172 -3.97 -12.07 4.87
CA ASP A 172 -4.44 -10.79 5.40
C ASP A 172 -4.59 -9.72 4.30
N ILE A 173 -3.66 -9.67 3.33
CA ILE A 173 -3.76 -8.79 2.16
C ILE A 173 -4.90 -9.23 1.21
N GLY A 174 -5.35 -10.47 1.30
CA GLY A 174 -6.32 -11.09 0.41
C GLY A 174 -5.68 -11.67 -0.86
N ALA A 175 -4.35 -11.82 -0.89
CA ALA A 175 -3.64 -12.44 -2.01
C ALA A 175 -3.83 -13.97 -2.02
N LEU A 176 -3.93 -14.57 -0.84
CA LEU A 176 -4.16 -15.99 -0.63
C LEU A 176 -5.48 -16.25 0.09
N THR A 177 -6.11 -17.38 -0.22
CA THR A 177 -7.21 -17.94 0.58
C THR A 177 -6.67 -18.64 1.84
N HIS A 178 -7.56 -18.96 2.78
CA HIS A 178 -7.19 -19.72 3.99
C HIS A 178 -6.62 -21.11 3.68
N ASP A 179 -6.97 -21.68 2.52
CA ASP A 179 -6.46 -22.95 2.01
C ASP A 179 -5.14 -22.79 1.21
N GLU A 180 -4.46 -21.64 1.32
CA GLU A 180 -3.20 -21.30 0.63
C GLU A 180 -3.31 -21.25 -0.90
N LYS A 181 -4.53 -21.17 -1.47
CA LYS A 181 -4.74 -20.96 -2.91
C LYS A 181 -4.62 -19.49 -3.28
N LEU A 182 -3.93 -19.21 -4.38
CA LEU A 182 -3.77 -17.86 -4.90
C LEU A 182 -5.11 -17.35 -5.46
N THR A 183 -5.39 -16.08 -5.21
CA THR A 183 -6.62 -15.41 -5.64
C THR A 183 -6.37 -14.59 -6.90
N ASP A 184 -7.43 -14.21 -7.62
CA ASP A 184 -7.32 -13.26 -8.75
C ASP A 184 -6.58 -11.97 -8.34
N LEU A 185 -6.82 -11.49 -7.10
CA LEU A 185 -6.10 -10.35 -6.52
C LEU A 185 -4.61 -10.69 -6.34
N GLY A 186 -4.29 -11.84 -5.76
CA GLY A 186 -2.92 -12.29 -5.54
C GLY A 186 -2.12 -12.43 -6.83
N GLU A 187 -2.71 -13.01 -7.88
CA GLU A 187 -2.10 -13.13 -9.21
C GLU A 187 -1.70 -11.75 -9.76
N LYS A 188 -2.63 -10.79 -9.67
CA LYS A 188 -2.45 -9.40 -10.11
C LYS A 188 -1.48 -8.60 -9.23
N LEU A 189 -1.49 -8.80 -7.91
CA LEU A 189 -0.52 -8.17 -7.01
C LEU A 189 0.89 -8.69 -7.28
N GLY A 190 1.02 -9.99 -7.56
CA GLY A 190 2.29 -10.63 -7.86
C GLY A 190 2.89 -10.24 -9.21
N SER A 191 2.10 -9.75 -10.18
CA SER A 191 2.64 -9.33 -11.48
C SER A 191 3.43 -8.02 -11.44
N LEU A 192 3.37 -7.27 -10.33
CA LEU A 192 4.09 -6.03 -10.14
C LEU A 192 5.42 -6.26 -9.40
N PRO A 193 6.51 -5.56 -9.77
CA PRO A 193 7.82 -5.71 -9.13
C PRO A 193 7.91 -4.89 -7.84
N VAL A 194 6.94 -5.03 -6.94
CA VAL A 194 6.90 -4.33 -5.65
C VAL A 194 6.29 -5.23 -4.58
N HIS A 195 6.53 -4.89 -3.31
CA HIS A 195 5.94 -5.61 -2.18
C HIS A 195 4.39 -5.64 -2.28
N PRO A 196 3.70 -6.76 -1.96
CA PRO A 196 2.25 -6.90 -2.09
C PRO A 196 1.42 -5.84 -1.36
N SER A 197 1.89 -5.35 -0.21
CA SER A 197 1.21 -4.23 0.48
C SER A 197 1.31 -2.93 -0.31
N THR A 198 2.44 -2.68 -0.97
CA THR A 198 2.63 -1.56 -1.91
C THR A 198 1.78 -1.74 -3.16
N SER A 199 1.65 -2.96 -3.69
CA SER A 199 0.73 -3.26 -4.79
C SER A 199 -0.73 -2.95 -4.41
N LYS A 200 -1.16 -3.34 -3.20
CA LYS A 200 -2.50 -3.00 -2.66
C LYS A 200 -2.70 -1.49 -2.53
N MET A 201 -1.69 -0.77 -2.05
CA MET A 201 -1.69 0.69 -2.01
C MET A 201 -1.88 1.32 -3.40
N LEU A 202 -1.19 0.80 -4.42
CA LEU A 202 -1.31 1.31 -5.79
C LEU A 202 -2.72 1.06 -6.36
N LEU A 203 -3.31 -0.12 -6.13
CA LEU A 203 -4.68 -0.41 -6.53
C LEU A 203 -5.69 0.54 -5.86
N PHE A 204 -5.53 0.76 -4.54
CA PHE A 204 -6.35 1.72 -3.80
C PHE A 204 -6.17 3.15 -4.34
N ALA A 205 -4.94 3.56 -4.66
CA ALA A 205 -4.64 4.87 -5.22
C ALA A 205 -5.26 5.09 -6.62
N ILE A 206 -5.36 4.03 -7.43
CA ILE A 206 -6.05 4.08 -8.73
C ILE A 206 -7.54 4.34 -8.52
N LEU A 207 -8.19 3.63 -7.58
CA LEU A 207 -9.60 3.83 -7.24
C LEU A 207 -9.88 5.24 -6.69
N MET A 208 -8.96 5.76 -5.88
CA MET A 208 -9.05 7.10 -5.31
C MET A 208 -8.51 8.22 -6.24
N ASN A 209 -8.10 7.87 -7.46
CA ASN A 209 -7.59 8.82 -8.46
C ASN A 209 -6.40 9.68 -7.98
N CYS A 210 -5.41 9.05 -7.33
CA CYS A 210 -4.23 9.69 -6.73
C CYS A 210 -2.95 8.87 -6.97
N LEU A 211 -2.78 8.36 -8.20
CA LEU A 211 -1.67 7.47 -8.56
C LEU A 211 -0.29 8.16 -8.53
N ASP A 212 -0.17 9.42 -8.97
CA ASP A 212 1.13 10.11 -9.06
C ASP A 212 1.82 10.17 -7.69
N PRO A 213 1.20 10.61 -6.58
CA PRO A 213 1.80 10.52 -5.24
C PRO A 213 2.10 9.10 -4.77
N ALA A 214 1.19 8.15 -5.01
CA ALA A 214 1.32 6.76 -4.58
C ALA A 214 2.55 6.07 -5.20
N LEU A 215 2.82 6.34 -6.47
CA LEU A 215 4.01 5.86 -7.17
C LEU A 215 5.31 6.40 -6.53
N THR A 216 5.31 7.65 -6.06
CA THR A 216 6.50 8.23 -5.39
C THR A 216 6.70 7.55 -4.04
N LEU A 217 5.63 7.30 -3.30
CA LEU A 217 5.67 6.56 -2.03
C LEU A 217 6.18 5.14 -2.24
N ALA A 218 5.67 4.43 -3.26
CA ALA A 218 6.10 3.08 -3.60
C ALA A 218 7.60 3.00 -3.87
N CYS A 219 8.12 3.86 -4.76
CA CYS A 219 9.55 3.88 -5.09
C CYS A 219 10.43 4.32 -3.90
N ALA A 220 9.95 5.26 -3.07
CA ALA A 220 10.70 5.72 -1.90
C ALA A 220 10.80 4.65 -0.80
N THR A 221 9.74 3.85 -0.65
CA THR A 221 9.69 2.72 0.29
C THR A 221 10.62 1.59 -0.14
N ASP A 222 10.68 1.32 -1.44
CA ASP A 222 11.48 0.23 -2.01
C ASP A 222 12.99 0.56 -2.10
N TYR A 223 13.35 1.82 -2.38
CA TYR A 223 14.74 2.24 -2.52
C TYR A 223 15.31 2.92 -1.27
N ARG A 224 15.05 4.22 -1.11
CA ARG A 224 15.41 5.03 0.07
C ARG A 224 14.82 6.43 -0.04
N GLU A 225 14.71 7.10 1.11
CA GLU A 225 14.36 8.52 1.17
C GLU A 225 15.41 9.44 0.52
N PRO A 226 14.98 10.57 -0.08
CA PRO A 226 15.88 11.48 -0.76
C PRO A 226 16.57 12.51 0.15
N PHE A 227 16.22 12.57 1.44
CA PHE A 227 16.75 13.55 2.38
C PHE A 227 18.16 13.21 2.87
N ILE A 228 19.06 14.18 2.83
CA ILE A 228 20.44 14.11 3.32
C ILE A 228 20.49 14.71 4.72
N LEU A 229 21.09 13.98 5.65
CA LEU A 229 21.34 14.49 7.00
C LEU A 229 22.72 15.17 7.09
N PRO A 230 22.80 16.49 7.30
CA PRO A 230 24.09 17.16 7.45
C PRO A 230 24.79 16.75 8.75
N MET A 231 26.12 16.70 8.72
CA MET A 231 26.91 16.39 9.93
C MET A 231 26.87 17.53 10.95
N ALA A 232 26.90 18.78 10.47
CA ALA A 232 26.91 19.96 11.33
C ALA A 232 25.55 20.17 12.02
N PRO A 233 25.52 20.47 13.33
CA PRO A 233 24.28 20.62 14.10
C PRO A 233 23.34 21.72 13.57
N ASP A 234 23.88 22.83 13.07
CA ASP A 234 23.08 23.89 12.45
C ASP A 234 22.50 23.46 11.09
N GLY A 235 23.24 22.62 10.36
CA GLY A 235 22.76 21.99 9.13
C GLY A 235 21.59 21.06 9.42
N ARG A 236 21.65 20.25 10.48
CA ARG A 236 20.54 19.36 10.89
C ARG A 236 19.27 20.13 11.21
N LYS A 237 19.37 21.25 11.93
CA LYS A 237 18.22 22.12 12.23
C LYS A 237 17.60 22.70 10.96
N LYS A 238 18.43 23.18 10.02
CA LYS A 238 17.96 23.70 8.72
C LYS A 238 17.29 22.61 7.88
N ALA A 239 17.86 21.41 7.84
CA ALA A 239 17.27 20.26 7.13
C ALA A 239 15.91 19.86 7.72
N ALA A 240 15.79 19.84 9.05
CA ALA A 240 14.51 19.56 9.72
C ALA A 240 13.43 20.61 9.37
N ILE A 241 13.78 21.90 9.37
CA ILE A 241 12.86 22.98 8.95
C ILE A 241 12.47 22.83 7.48
N ALA A 242 13.42 22.52 6.60
CA ALA A 242 13.15 22.30 5.19
C ALA A 242 12.21 21.11 4.93
N LYS A 243 12.38 20.00 5.67
CA LYS A 243 11.48 18.83 5.61
C LYS A 243 10.06 19.20 6.08
N LEU A 244 9.94 20.00 7.14
CA LEU A 244 8.64 20.51 7.63
C LEU A 244 7.94 21.43 6.63
N GLU A 245 8.67 22.33 5.97
CA GLU A 245 8.12 23.18 4.90
C GLU A 245 7.55 22.34 3.74
N LEU A 246 8.26 21.26 3.36
CA LEU A 246 7.81 20.33 2.32
C LEU A 246 6.58 19.54 2.76
N ALA A 247 6.58 18.97 3.96
CA ALA A 247 5.43 18.24 4.51
C ALA A 247 4.15 19.09 4.51
N SER A 248 4.29 20.38 4.80
CA SER A 248 3.17 21.34 4.88
C SER A 248 2.45 21.56 3.54
N LEU A 249 3.08 21.19 2.41
CA LEU A 249 2.44 21.26 1.09
C LEU A 249 1.33 20.22 0.90
N TYR A 250 1.36 19.12 1.66
CA TYR A 250 0.41 18.01 1.57
C TYR A 250 -0.26 17.75 2.94
N GLY A 251 -0.59 18.83 3.67
CA GLY A 251 -1.34 18.76 4.93
C GLY A 251 -0.50 18.70 6.20
N GLY A 252 0.84 18.66 6.10
CA GLY A 252 1.74 18.64 7.25
C GLY A 252 1.71 17.32 8.03
N TYR A 253 2.50 17.28 9.11
CA TYR A 253 2.51 16.16 10.07
C TYR A 253 2.76 14.76 9.48
N SER A 254 3.46 14.69 8.34
CA SER A 254 3.74 13.45 7.62
C SER A 254 5.15 13.46 7.04
N ASP A 255 5.97 12.49 7.47
CA ASP A 255 7.30 12.29 6.91
C ASP A 255 7.25 11.74 5.49
N GLN A 256 6.34 10.79 5.24
CA GLN A 256 6.17 10.15 3.94
C GLN A 256 5.62 11.14 2.89
N LEU A 257 4.65 11.99 3.24
CA LEU A 257 4.16 13.02 2.33
C LEU A 257 5.19 14.14 2.10
N ALA A 258 6.14 14.35 3.02
CA ALA A 258 7.27 15.23 2.76
C ALA A 258 8.14 14.73 1.59
N VAL A 259 8.27 13.41 1.42
CA VAL A 259 8.99 12.81 0.28
C VAL A 259 8.25 13.07 -1.03
N VAL A 260 6.92 12.91 -1.03
CA VAL A 260 6.07 13.25 -2.19
C VAL A 260 6.25 14.71 -2.58
N ALA A 261 6.16 15.61 -1.60
CA ALA A 261 6.34 17.04 -1.80
C ALA A 261 7.73 17.39 -2.35
N ALA A 262 8.77 16.73 -1.82
CA ALA A 262 10.15 16.90 -2.26
C ALA A 262 10.30 16.49 -3.74
N PHE A 263 9.73 15.36 -4.13
CA PHE A 263 9.82 14.85 -5.49
C PHE A 263 9.11 15.77 -6.49
N ASP A 264 7.89 16.22 -6.16
CA ASP A 264 7.12 17.10 -7.04
C ASP A 264 7.78 18.47 -7.21
N CYS A 265 8.31 19.04 -6.13
CA CYS A 265 9.04 20.30 -6.21
C CYS A 265 10.38 20.14 -6.94
N TRP A 266 11.09 19.02 -6.74
CA TRP A 266 12.33 18.72 -7.45
C TRP A 266 12.10 18.57 -8.96
N ARG A 267 11.05 17.84 -9.38
CA ARG A 267 10.67 17.68 -10.79
C ARG A 267 10.47 19.04 -11.46
N LYS A 268 9.66 19.91 -10.85
CA LYS A 268 9.43 21.28 -11.36
C LYS A 268 10.69 22.15 -11.35
N ALA A 269 11.53 22.02 -10.33
CA ALA A 269 12.80 22.74 -10.26
C ALA A 269 13.77 22.25 -11.36
N LYS A 270 13.80 20.96 -11.64
CA LYS A 270 14.60 20.36 -12.71
C LYS A 270 14.16 20.85 -14.08
N ASP A 271 12.85 20.90 -14.34
CA ASP A 271 12.29 21.43 -15.59
C ASP A 271 12.66 22.92 -15.81
N ARG A 272 12.85 23.67 -14.72
CA ARG A 272 13.29 25.07 -14.73
C ARG A 272 14.82 25.25 -14.71
N GLY A 273 15.61 24.18 -14.74
CA GLY A 273 17.08 24.23 -14.63
C GLY A 273 17.59 24.66 -13.24
N GLN A 274 16.75 24.60 -12.21
CA GLN A 274 17.04 25.00 -10.82
C GLN A 274 17.30 23.81 -9.89
N GLU A 275 17.59 22.63 -10.42
CA GLU A 275 17.79 21.39 -9.65
C GLU A 275 18.83 21.53 -8.54
N SER A 276 20.01 22.06 -8.85
CA SER A 276 21.11 22.22 -7.88
C SER A 276 20.72 23.15 -6.72
N GLN A 277 20.01 24.24 -7.02
CA GLN A 277 19.51 25.18 -6.02
C GLN A 277 18.48 24.51 -5.09
N PHE A 278 17.57 23.72 -5.66
CA PHE A 278 16.57 22.98 -4.88
C PHE A 278 17.24 21.95 -3.96
N CYS A 279 18.15 21.12 -4.51
CA CYS A 279 18.85 20.07 -3.77
C CYS A 279 19.67 20.62 -2.60
N SER A 280 20.36 21.74 -2.81
CA SER A 280 21.13 22.43 -1.77
C SER A 280 20.22 23.03 -0.68
N ARG A 281 19.13 23.68 -1.06
CA ARG A 281 18.21 24.36 -0.13
C ARG A 281 17.41 23.38 0.74
N TYR A 282 16.96 22.27 0.16
CA TYR A 282 16.10 21.28 0.84
C TYR A 282 16.86 20.05 1.34
N PHE A 283 18.19 20.04 1.23
CA PHE A 283 19.04 18.92 1.63
C PHE A 283 18.58 17.61 0.98
N VAL A 284 18.35 17.66 -0.33
CA VAL A 284 17.85 16.54 -1.14
C VAL A 284 18.95 16.02 -2.05
N SER A 285 19.06 14.70 -2.19
CA SER A 285 19.99 14.04 -3.10
C SER A 285 19.44 14.01 -4.53
N SER A 286 20.07 14.74 -5.45
CA SER A 286 19.75 14.68 -6.89
C SER A 286 19.88 13.27 -7.46
N GLY A 287 20.92 12.51 -7.09
CA GLY A 287 21.09 11.12 -7.54
C GLY A 287 19.94 10.22 -7.11
N THR A 288 19.47 10.37 -5.87
CA THR A 288 18.32 9.60 -5.36
C THR A 288 17.03 9.99 -6.07
N MET A 289 16.79 11.29 -6.28
CA MET A 289 15.60 11.75 -7.00
C MET A 289 15.57 11.27 -8.47
N ASN A 290 16.72 11.26 -9.14
CA ASN A 290 16.83 10.70 -10.49
C ASN A 290 16.53 9.20 -10.52
N MET A 291 17.02 8.44 -9.55
CA MET A 291 16.69 7.01 -9.42
C MET A 291 15.19 6.80 -9.19
N LEU A 292 14.57 7.54 -8.26
CA LEU A 292 13.12 7.49 -8.02
C LEU A 292 12.32 7.82 -9.29
N CYS A 293 12.77 8.79 -10.09
CA CYS A 293 12.15 9.13 -11.37
C CYS A 293 12.21 7.98 -12.38
N SER A 294 13.34 7.26 -12.45
CA SER A 294 13.48 6.08 -13.31
C SER A 294 12.61 4.92 -12.83
N MET A 295 12.61 4.61 -11.53
CA MET A 295 11.78 3.55 -10.94
C MET A 295 10.29 3.83 -11.12
N ARG A 296 9.86 5.09 -10.96
CA ARG A 296 8.46 5.49 -11.26
C ARG A 296 8.07 5.13 -12.68
N LYS A 297 8.91 5.44 -13.67
CA LYS A 297 8.62 5.15 -15.08
C LYS A 297 8.51 3.64 -15.33
N GLN A 298 9.40 2.85 -14.74
CA GLN A 298 9.32 1.39 -14.84
C GLN A 298 8.02 0.86 -14.23
N LEU A 299 7.69 1.29 -13.01
CA LEU A 299 6.47 0.86 -12.33
C LEU A 299 5.20 1.33 -13.07
N GLN A 300 5.21 2.54 -13.64
CA GLN A 300 4.13 3.04 -14.50
C GLN A 300 3.94 2.18 -15.75
N ASN A 301 5.04 1.79 -16.40
CA ASN A 301 4.99 0.93 -17.57
C ASN A 301 4.43 -0.45 -17.23
N GLU A 302 4.82 -1.03 -16.08
CA GLU A 302 4.26 -2.30 -15.63
C GLU A 302 2.76 -2.18 -15.27
N LEU A 303 2.33 -1.09 -14.63
CA LEU A 303 0.90 -0.86 -14.38
C LEU A 303 0.09 -0.72 -15.67
N ALA A 304 0.64 -0.05 -16.68
CA ALA A 304 0.02 0.09 -17.99
C ALA A 304 -0.01 -1.25 -18.75
N LYS A 305 1.09 -2.02 -18.72
CA LYS A 305 1.22 -3.34 -19.34
C LYS A 305 0.22 -4.35 -18.75
N ASN A 306 0.02 -4.31 -17.44
CA ASN A 306 -0.98 -5.14 -16.75
C ASN A 306 -2.43 -4.58 -16.89
N GLY A 307 -2.60 -3.44 -17.56
CA GLY A 307 -3.90 -2.87 -17.87
C GLY A 307 -4.61 -2.16 -16.71
N PHE A 308 -3.93 -1.92 -15.59
CA PHE A 308 -4.52 -1.21 -14.44
C PHE A 308 -4.79 0.26 -14.73
N VAL A 309 -4.02 0.85 -15.63
CA VAL A 309 -4.08 2.27 -15.94
C VAL A 309 -4.06 2.49 -17.45
N PRO A 310 -4.81 3.47 -17.98
CA PRO A 310 -4.70 3.89 -19.38
C PRO A 310 -3.29 4.38 -19.71
N ALA A 311 -2.89 4.29 -20.98
CA ALA A 311 -1.62 4.83 -21.46
C ALA A 311 -1.49 6.36 -21.26
N ASP A 312 -2.62 7.08 -21.24
CA ASP A 312 -2.69 8.49 -20.87
C ASP A 312 -3.00 8.63 -19.37
N MET A 313 -1.93 8.79 -18.58
CA MET A 313 -1.94 8.87 -17.11
C MET A 313 -2.48 10.20 -16.58
N SER A 314 -2.72 11.20 -17.43
CA SER A 314 -3.11 12.56 -17.02
C SER A 314 -4.43 12.61 -16.24
N SER A 315 -5.30 11.62 -16.43
CA SER A 315 -6.61 11.50 -15.78
C SER A 315 -6.62 10.75 -14.45
N CYS A 316 -5.50 10.12 -14.06
CA CYS A 316 -5.39 9.20 -12.92
C CYS A 316 -4.79 9.83 -11.65
N SER A 317 -4.75 11.15 -11.56
CA SER A 317 -4.17 11.89 -10.43
C SER A 317 -4.93 13.16 -10.08
N LEU A 318 -6.25 13.19 -10.28
CA LEU A 318 -7.07 14.37 -9.96
C LEU A 318 -7.06 14.72 -8.46
N ASN A 319 -6.95 13.70 -7.60
CA ASN A 319 -6.92 13.86 -6.13
C ASN A 319 -5.49 13.88 -5.56
N ALA A 320 -4.47 14.10 -6.39
CA ALA A 320 -3.06 13.99 -6.00
C ALA A 320 -2.58 15.00 -4.93
N HIS A 321 -3.37 16.04 -4.64
CA HIS A 321 -3.03 17.05 -3.63
C HIS A 321 -4.00 17.06 -2.44
N ASP A 322 -4.94 16.11 -2.37
CA ASP A 322 -5.87 16.01 -1.24
C ASP A 322 -5.18 15.28 -0.06
N PRO A 323 -4.95 15.96 1.08
CA PRO A 323 -4.17 15.40 2.18
C PRO A 323 -4.84 14.20 2.84
N GLY A 324 -6.18 14.20 2.93
CA GLY A 324 -6.93 13.13 3.59
C GLY A 324 -6.93 11.84 2.76
N ILE A 325 -7.15 11.95 1.45
CA ILE A 325 -7.03 10.84 0.51
C ILE A 325 -5.60 10.29 0.51
N LEU A 326 -4.58 11.15 0.51
CA LEU A 326 -3.18 10.70 0.52
C LEU A 326 -2.79 9.95 1.80
N ARG A 327 -3.30 10.39 2.96
CA ARG A 327 -3.14 9.65 4.20
C ARG A 327 -3.85 8.30 4.14
N ALA A 328 -5.01 8.22 3.48
CA ALA A 328 -5.68 6.94 3.25
C ALA A 328 -4.93 6.01 2.29
N VAL A 329 -4.27 6.55 1.26
CA VAL A 329 -3.36 5.76 0.42
C VAL A 329 -2.21 5.22 1.24
N LEU A 330 -1.57 6.07 2.05
CA LEU A 330 -0.49 5.64 2.95
C LEU A 330 -0.99 4.54 3.92
N MET A 331 -2.21 4.68 4.44
CA MET A 331 -2.90 3.67 5.24
C MET A 331 -2.98 2.32 4.52
N ALA A 332 -3.41 2.32 3.27
CA ALA A 332 -3.55 1.10 2.48
C ALA A 332 -2.22 0.35 2.27
N GLY A 333 -1.09 1.06 2.26
CA GLY A 333 0.25 0.47 2.07
C GLY A 333 0.96 0.06 3.33
N SER A 334 0.80 0.81 4.43
CA SER A 334 1.52 0.59 5.68
C SER A 334 0.68 -0.09 6.77
N TYR A 335 -0.64 -0.32 6.56
CA TYR A 335 -1.43 -1.15 7.46
C TYR A 335 -0.86 -2.58 7.54
N PRO A 336 -0.72 -3.22 8.73
CA PRO A 336 -1.31 -2.85 10.03
C PRO A 336 -0.41 -2.03 10.98
N MET A 337 0.58 -1.31 10.47
CA MET A 337 1.55 -0.57 11.29
C MET A 337 1.00 0.76 11.81
N VAL A 338 0.03 0.67 12.72
CA VAL A 338 -0.69 1.79 13.35
C VAL A 338 -0.37 1.87 14.83
N GLY A 339 -0.25 3.08 15.35
CA GLY A 339 -0.05 3.37 16.76
C GLY A 339 -0.95 4.49 17.26
N ARG A 340 -1.33 4.43 18.53
CA ARG A 340 -2.10 5.47 19.22
C ARG A 340 -1.13 6.43 19.88
N LEU A 341 -1.19 7.71 19.54
CA LEU A 341 -0.36 8.69 20.21
C LEU A 341 -0.94 9.04 21.58
N LEU A 342 -0.10 8.93 22.62
CA LEU A 342 -0.50 9.22 23.99
C LEU A 342 -0.42 10.71 24.31
N PRO A 343 -1.36 11.24 25.13
CA PRO A 343 -1.34 12.62 25.55
C PRO A 343 -0.10 12.93 26.39
N ARG A 344 0.44 14.13 26.22
CA ARG A 344 1.69 14.54 26.87
C ARG A 344 1.46 14.76 28.37
N ARG A 345 2.11 13.97 29.22
CA ARG A 345 2.15 14.20 30.68
C ARG A 345 3.07 15.38 31.01
N LYS A 346 2.80 16.13 32.09
CA LYS A 346 3.54 17.36 32.47
C LYS A 346 5.08 17.17 32.58
N ASN A 347 5.55 15.94 32.85
CA ASN A 347 6.97 15.61 32.96
C ASN A 347 7.59 14.99 31.69
N ASP A 348 6.80 14.64 30.67
CA ASP A 348 7.30 14.00 29.46
C ASP A 348 7.79 15.02 28.43
N LYS A 349 9.07 14.90 28.08
CA LYS A 349 9.72 15.75 27.07
C LYS A 349 9.52 15.24 25.64
N ARG A 350 8.96 14.04 25.43
CA ARG A 350 8.92 13.34 24.14
C ARG A 350 7.54 12.75 23.84
N ALA A 351 7.18 12.72 22.56
CA ALA A 351 5.99 12.03 22.07
C ALA A 351 6.15 10.50 22.24
N ILE A 352 5.11 9.85 22.77
CA ILE A 352 5.06 8.40 23.01
C ILE A 352 3.87 7.83 22.25
N VAL A 353 4.12 6.79 21.47
CA VAL A 353 3.15 6.04 20.69
C VAL A 353 2.97 4.68 21.33
N GLU A 354 1.73 4.27 21.52
CA GLU A 354 1.35 2.92 21.93
C GLU A 354 1.08 2.08 20.68
N THR A 355 1.74 0.92 20.59
CA THR A 355 1.57 -0.03 19.49
C THR A 355 0.45 -1.03 19.79
N PRO A 356 0.00 -1.85 18.81
CA PRO A 356 -1.05 -2.84 19.02
C PRO A 356 -0.72 -3.86 20.13
N SER A 357 0.58 -4.12 20.35
CA SER A 357 1.08 -4.97 21.44
C SER A 357 1.05 -4.33 22.83
N GLY A 358 0.59 -3.08 22.96
CA GLY A 358 0.66 -2.28 24.19
C GLY A 358 2.05 -1.71 24.49
N ALA A 359 3.03 -1.92 23.60
CA ALA A 359 4.38 -1.39 23.80
C ALA A 359 4.43 0.12 23.57
N LYS A 360 5.19 0.83 24.41
CA LYS A 360 5.36 2.29 24.35
C LYS A 360 6.65 2.63 23.63
N VAL A 361 6.52 3.27 22.47
CA VAL A 361 7.61 3.58 21.54
C VAL A 361 7.74 5.09 21.37
N ARG A 362 8.96 5.60 21.21
CA ARG A 362 9.22 7.04 21.08
C ARG A 362 9.33 7.43 19.60
N LEU A 363 8.94 8.66 19.25
CA LEU A 363 9.26 9.19 17.93
C LEU A 363 10.74 9.55 17.85
N HIS A 364 11.36 9.23 16.71
CA HIS A 364 12.77 9.50 16.48
C HIS A 364 13.01 11.01 16.26
N PRO A 365 14.15 11.59 16.72
CA PRO A 365 14.45 13.01 16.56
C PRO A 365 14.53 13.54 15.11
N HIS A 366 14.65 12.63 14.14
CA HIS A 366 14.71 12.98 12.72
C HIS A 366 13.33 13.00 12.05
N SER A 367 12.30 12.51 12.73
CA SER A 367 10.92 12.65 12.27
C SER A 367 10.49 14.11 12.38
N SER A 368 9.74 14.57 11.39
CA SER A 368 9.06 15.87 11.42
C SER A 368 8.07 15.99 12.58
N ASN A 369 7.61 14.85 13.10
CA ASN A 369 6.65 14.73 14.20
C ASN A 369 7.32 14.56 15.57
N PHE A 370 8.63 14.73 15.71
CA PHE A 370 9.33 14.51 16.98
C PHE A 370 8.77 15.32 18.17
N ASN A 371 8.34 16.56 17.93
CA ASN A 371 7.81 17.47 18.95
C ASN A 371 6.28 17.52 19.00
N LEU A 372 5.61 16.56 18.37
CA LEU A 372 4.16 16.52 18.28
C LEU A 372 3.55 16.36 19.69
N SER A 373 2.58 17.21 20.03
CA SER A 373 1.88 17.14 21.31
C SER A 373 0.43 17.56 21.16
N PHE A 374 -0.45 16.86 21.86
CA PHE A 374 -1.90 17.08 21.79
C PHE A 374 -2.48 17.26 23.18
N GLY A 375 -3.52 18.10 23.24
CA GLY A 375 -4.34 18.25 24.44
C GLY A 375 -5.26 17.04 24.64
N LYS A 376 -5.61 16.74 25.90
CA LYS A 376 -6.54 15.65 26.25
C LYS A 376 -7.92 15.80 25.60
N ALA A 377 -8.33 17.02 25.24
CA ALA A 377 -9.63 17.31 24.63
C ALA A 377 -9.70 17.01 23.12
N ALA A 378 -8.58 16.70 22.45
CA ALA A 378 -8.53 16.50 21.00
C ALA A 378 -8.68 15.03 20.55
N GLY A 379 -9.05 14.13 21.46
CA GLY A 379 -8.98 12.68 21.22
C GLY A 379 -7.53 12.17 21.14
N CYS A 380 -7.36 10.84 21.02
CA CYS A 380 -6.04 10.24 20.83
C CYS A 380 -5.79 10.07 19.32
N PRO A 381 -4.94 10.90 18.68
CA PRO A 381 -4.72 10.80 17.25
C PRO A 381 -3.91 9.55 16.91
N LEU A 382 -4.15 9.03 15.71
CA LEU A 382 -3.50 7.83 15.22
C LEU A 382 -2.26 8.20 14.40
N ILE A 383 -1.25 7.35 14.49
CA ILE A 383 -0.01 7.48 13.75
C ILE A 383 0.21 6.20 12.97
N ILE A 384 0.47 6.34 11.67
CA ILE A 384 0.97 5.25 10.84
C ILE A 384 2.49 5.36 10.71
N TYR A 385 3.18 4.23 10.72
CA TYR A 385 4.64 4.17 10.67
C TYR A 385 5.16 3.02 9.82
N ASP A 386 6.39 3.14 9.31
CA ASP A 386 6.96 2.12 8.41
C ASP A 386 7.77 1.07 9.18
N GLU A 387 8.56 1.50 10.17
CA GLU A 387 9.40 0.60 10.97
C GLU A 387 9.57 1.10 12.40
N ILE A 388 9.71 0.14 13.33
CA ILE A 388 10.19 0.37 14.68
C ILE A 388 11.62 -0.14 14.74
N THR A 389 12.54 0.72 15.19
CA THR A 389 13.96 0.40 15.29
C THR A 389 14.45 0.56 16.72
N ARG A 390 15.34 -0.33 17.15
CA ARG A 390 15.97 -0.26 18.46
C ARG A 390 17.24 0.58 18.37
N GLY A 391 17.38 1.55 19.26
CA GLY A 391 18.59 2.36 19.43
C GLY A 391 19.03 2.45 20.89
N ASP A 392 20.12 3.18 21.13
CA ASP A 392 20.78 3.29 22.45
C ASP A 392 19.89 3.85 23.58
N GLY A 393 18.72 4.41 23.25
CA GLY A 393 17.75 4.94 24.22
C GLY A 393 16.36 4.33 24.15
N GLY A 394 16.22 3.12 23.58
CA GLY A 394 14.97 2.37 23.49
C GLY A 394 14.49 2.14 22.06
N MET A 395 13.21 1.84 21.93
CA MET A 395 12.53 1.66 20.64
C MET A 395 12.10 3.01 20.07
N TYR A 396 12.33 3.19 18.77
CA TYR A 396 12.03 4.42 18.04
C TYR A 396 11.28 4.16 16.74
N ILE A 397 10.26 4.97 16.47
CA ILE A 397 9.63 5.09 15.16
C ILE A 397 10.37 6.17 14.36
N LYS A 398 10.96 5.81 13.22
CA LYS A 398 11.72 6.77 12.40
C LYS A 398 10.82 7.63 11.51
N ASN A 399 9.94 6.98 10.76
CA ASN A 399 9.06 7.60 9.79
C ASN A 399 7.63 7.43 10.22
N CYS A 400 6.90 8.53 10.28
CA CYS A 400 5.51 8.47 10.68
C CYS A 400 4.65 9.57 10.07
N SER A 401 3.37 9.27 9.97
CA SER A 401 2.34 10.18 9.51
C SER A 401 1.15 10.16 10.44
N LEU A 402 0.63 11.34 10.75
CA LEU A 402 -0.63 11.47 11.45
C LEU A 402 -1.78 11.04 10.54
N ILE A 403 -2.75 10.32 11.09
CA ILE A 403 -3.92 9.85 10.36
C ILE A 403 -5.20 10.00 11.17
N GLY A 404 -6.29 10.31 10.46
CA GLY A 404 -7.64 10.32 11.03
C GLY A 404 -8.21 8.91 11.23
N PRO A 405 -9.37 8.80 11.89
CA PRO A 405 -10.02 7.50 12.15
C PRO A 405 -10.64 6.87 10.89
N TYR A 406 -11.17 7.66 9.96
CA TYR A 406 -11.90 7.13 8.79
C TYR A 406 -11.06 6.26 7.85
N PRO A 407 -9.82 6.62 7.48
CA PRO A 407 -8.96 5.73 6.70
C PRO A 407 -8.76 4.36 7.35
N LEU A 408 -8.57 4.33 8.67
CA LEU A 408 -8.42 3.09 9.42
C LEU A 408 -9.73 2.29 9.39
N LEU A 409 -10.87 2.92 9.71
CA LEU A 409 -12.16 2.25 9.73
C LEU A 409 -12.54 1.63 8.38
N LEU A 410 -12.17 2.25 7.27
CA LEU A 410 -12.43 1.75 5.92
C LEU A 410 -11.47 0.62 5.48
N LEU A 411 -10.22 0.62 5.96
CA LEU A 411 -9.16 -0.27 5.45
C LEU A 411 -8.73 -1.36 6.44
N ALA A 412 -9.15 -1.28 7.70
CA ALA A 412 -8.84 -2.29 8.70
C ALA A 412 -9.32 -3.67 8.26
N MET A 413 -8.70 -4.72 8.79
CA MET A 413 -9.14 -6.10 8.56
C MET A 413 -10.33 -6.42 9.46
N GLU A 414 -10.17 -6.27 10.77
CA GLU A 414 -11.18 -6.64 11.75
C GLU A 414 -11.86 -5.39 12.32
N MET A 415 -13.19 -5.39 12.30
CA MET A 415 -14.01 -4.36 12.94
C MET A 415 -15.21 -5.05 13.58
N VAL A 416 -15.38 -4.82 14.87
CA VAL A 416 -16.45 -5.41 15.69
C VAL A 416 -17.23 -4.29 16.36
N VAL A 417 -18.54 -4.43 16.45
CA VAL A 417 -19.41 -3.49 17.14
C VAL A 417 -19.76 -4.04 18.51
N ALA A 418 -19.58 -3.22 19.54
CA ALA A 418 -19.96 -3.48 20.91
C ALA A 418 -20.96 -2.40 21.37
N PRO A 419 -21.79 -2.68 22.39
CA PRO A 419 -22.66 -1.67 22.98
C PRO A 419 -21.82 -0.48 23.47
N GLY A 420 -22.36 0.74 23.36
CA GLY A 420 -21.74 1.90 24.00
C GLY A 420 -21.71 1.68 25.50
N ASN A 421 -20.59 1.98 26.15
CA ASN A 421 -20.56 2.00 27.61
C ASN A 421 -21.48 3.16 28.04
N GLU A 422 -22.63 2.85 28.63
CA GLU A 422 -23.30 3.83 29.48
C GLU A 422 -22.30 4.16 30.59
N ASN A 423 -22.02 5.45 30.78
CA ASN A 423 -20.97 5.94 31.67
C ASN A 423 -21.00 5.23 33.03
N ASP A 424 -20.09 4.28 33.25
CA ASP A 424 -19.58 4.04 34.59
C ASP A 424 -18.67 5.24 34.87
N ASP A 425 -19.27 6.30 35.41
CA ASP A 425 -18.55 7.38 36.05
C ASP A 425 -17.70 6.74 37.16
N GLU A 426 -16.45 6.37 36.85
CA GLU A 426 -15.39 6.23 37.85
C GLU A 426 -15.14 7.64 38.41
N SER A 427 -16.04 8.08 39.30
CA SER A 427 -15.72 9.08 40.29
C SER A 427 -14.64 8.49 41.20
N ASP A 428 -13.40 8.91 40.95
CA ASP A 428 -12.29 8.85 41.89
C ASP A 428 -12.72 9.55 43.21
N ASP A 429 -13.38 8.82 44.10
CA ASP A 429 -13.54 9.23 45.50
C ASP A 429 -12.52 8.48 46.36
N ASP A 430 -11.50 9.22 46.79
CA ASP A 430 -10.56 8.82 47.82
C ASP A 430 -11.30 8.50 49.14
N LEU A 431 -11.08 7.28 49.65
CA LEU A 431 -10.93 6.88 51.06
C LEU A 431 -11.88 7.51 52.13
N ASP A 432 -12.80 6.71 52.68
CA ASP A 432 -12.77 6.34 54.11
C ASP A 432 -13.62 5.08 54.39
N GLY A 433 -13.19 4.28 55.36
CA GLY A 433 -13.78 2.98 55.68
C GLY A 433 -15.08 3.06 56.48
N SER A 434 -15.97 2.09 56.26
CA SER A 434 -16.56 1.28 57.33
C SER A 434 -17.39 0.13 56.75
N SER A 435 -17.34 -0.98 57.48
CA SER A 435 -18.02 -2.25 57.27
C SER A 435 -19.56 -2.15 57.25
N VAL A 436 -20.21 -2.79 56.28
CA VAL A 436 -21.50 -3.46 56.45
C VAL A 436 -21.58 -4.64 55.45
N GLU A 437 -21.86 -5.84 55.94
CA GLU A 437 -22.32 -6.99 55.14
C GLU A 437 -23.80 -6.80 54.80
N GLU A 438 -24.25 -7.14 53.59
CA GLU A 438 -25.58 -7.72 53.32
C GLU A 438 -25.73 -8.11 51.82
N ASP A 439 -25.87 -9.43 51.63
CA ASP A 439 -26.66 -10.24 50.70
C ASP A 439 -27.18 -9.74 49.31
N GLU A 440 -26.94 -10.63 48.33
CA GLU A 440 -27.76 -11.07 47.18
C GLU A 440 -28.30 -10.04 46.14
N MET A 441 -27.85 -10.16 44.88
CA MET A 441 -28.64 -10.76 43.78
C MET A 441 -27.78 -10.85 42.50
N GLU A 442 -27.38 -12.06 42.13
CA GLU A 442 -26.65 -12.34 40.89
C GLU A 442 -27.65 -12.44 39.72
N THR A 443 -27.85 -11.35 38.98
CA THR A 443 -28.60 -11.39 37.71
C THR A 443 -27.68 -11.91 36.59
N THR A 444 -27.68 -13.23 36.42
CA THR A 444 -27.16 -13.88 35.21
C THR A 444 -27.93 -13.40 33.98
N ILE A 445 -27.41 -12.40 33.27
CA ILE A 445 -27.93 -12.01 31.95
C ILE A 445 -27.28 -12.89 30.90
N SER A 446 -28.11 -13.67 30.20
CA SER A 446 -27.70 -14.62 29.18
C SER A 446 -27.14 -13.89 27.94
N PRO A 447 -26.01 -14.34 27.35
CA PRO A 447 -25.33 -13.64 26.24
C PRO A 447 -26.12 -13.63 24.91
N GLY A 448 -27.24 -14.35 24.83
CA GLY A 448 -28.06 -14.47 23.61
C GLY A 448 -29.02 -13.32 23.33
N GLN A 449 -29.43 -12.53 24.33
CA GLN A 449 -30.39 -11.43 24.15
C GLN A 449 -29.74 -10.07 23.81
N ARG A 450 -28.42 -9.93 24.03
CA ARG A 450 -27.72 -8.65 23.86
C ARG A 450 -27.46 -8.29 22.39
N GLY A 451 -27.46 -9.25 21.47
CA GLY A 451 -27.15 -9.02 20.05
C GLY A 451 -28.26 -8.29 19.28
N GLU A 452 -29.53 -8.52 19.62
CA GLU A 452 -30.68 -7.99 18.87
C GLU A 452 -31.00 -6.52 19.21
N GLU A 453 -30.57 -6.03 20.38
CA GLU A 453 -30.84 -4.66 20.83
C GLU A 453 -29.79 -3.64 20.35
N ILE A 454 -28.57 -4.08 19.98
CA ILE A 454 -27.43 -3.19 19.67
C ILE A 454 -27.67 -2.36 18.40
N MET A 455 -28.34 -2.92 17.38
CA MET A 455 -28.68 -2.23 16.13
C MET A 455 -30.19 -2.00 15.98
N SER A 456 -30.94 -2.05 17.08
CA SER A 456 -32.40 -1.91 17.06
C SER A 456 -32.87 -0.52 16.63
N SER A 457 -32.09 0.52 16.91
CA SER A 457 -32.34 1.91 16.52
C SER A 457 -31.11 2.54 15.87
N PRO A 458 -31.27 3.32 14.78
CA PRO A 458 -30.15 3.97 14.08
C PRO A 458 -29.38 4.97 14.95
N ASP A 459 -30.02 5.52 15.98
CA ASP A 459 -29.46 6.57 16.84
C ASP A 459 -28.73 6.03 18.08
N ASN A 460 -28.70 4.71 18.28
CA ASN A 460 -28.01 4.10 19.42
C ASN A 460 -26.51 4.37 19.35
N ASN A 461 -25.91 4.80 20.47
CA ASN A 461 -24.46 4.95 20.57
C ASN A 461 -23.82 3.56 20.70
N VAL A 462 -22.86 3.28 19.85
CA VAL A 462 -22.14 2.01 19.79
C VAL A 462 -20.64 2.26 19.84
N SER A 463 -19.90 1.28 20.37
CA SER A 463 -18.45 1.28 20.35
C SER A 463 -17.95 0.38 19.22
N VAL A 464 -17.08 0.90 18.36
CA VAL A 464 -16.43 0.15 17.29
C VAL A 464 -15.03 -0.20 17.74
N VAL A 465 -14.74 -1.50 17.78
CA VAL A 465 -13.43 -2.05 18.11
C VAL A 465 -12.74 -2.52 16.84
N VAL A 466 -11.64 -1.85 16.48
CA VAL A 466 -10.77 -2.19 15.36
C VAL A 466 -9.56 -2.98 15.86
N ASP A 467 -9.26 -4.09 15.20
CA ASP A 467 -8.14 -5.00 15.50
C ASP A 467 -8.03 -5.39 16.98
N ARG A 468 -9.16 -5.39 17.70
CA ARG A 468 -9.30 -5.76 19.13
C ARG A 468 -8.61 -4.82 20.12
N TRP A 469 -8.14 -3.64 19.71
CA TRP A 469 -7.43 -2.71 20.62
C TRP A 469 -7.74 -1.23 20.42
N LEU A 470 -8.23 -0.82 19.25
CA LEU A 470 -8.63 0.56 18.97
C LEU A 470 -10.15 0.70 19.09
N THR A 471 -10.60 1.56 19.99
CA THR A 471 -12.02 1.78 20.28
C THR A 471 -12.45 3.17 19.83
N PHE A 472 -13.55 3.25 19.10
CA PHE A 472 -14.17 4.50 18.64
C PHE A 472 -15.65 4.50 19.01
N GLU A 473 -16.18 5.63 19.47
CA GLU A 473 -17.62 5.80 19.71
C GLU A 473 -18.28 6.44 18.51
N SER A 474 -19.43 5.89 18.10
CA SER A 474 -20.18 6.37 16.94
C SER A 474 -21.65 5.90 17.03
N THR A 475 -22.53 6.43 16.18
CA THR A 475 -23.91 5.94 16.08
C THR A 475 -24.00 4.64 15.29
N ALA A 476 -25.01 3.80 15.59
CA ALA A 476 -25.26 2.56 14.85
C ALA A 476 -25.44 2.81 13.34
N LEU A 477 -26.09 3.92 12.97
CA LEU A 477 -26.26 4.33 11.57
C LEU A 477 -24.93 4.60 10.87
N ASP A 478 -24.04 5.37 11.49
CA ASP A 478 -22.72 5.70 10.90
C ASP A 478 -21.89 4.43 10.68
N VAL A 479 -21.90 3.52 11.67
CA VAL A 479 -21.17 2.26 11.59
C VAL A 479 -21.71 1.36 10.48
N ALA A 480 -23.04 1.26 10.35
CA ALA A 480 -23.68 0.52 9.27
C ALA A 480 -23.29 1.09 7.88
N GLN A 481 -23.26 2.42 7.74
CA GLN A 481 -22.81 3.07 6.51
C GLN A 481 -21.34 2.74 6.19
N ILE A 482 -20.46 2.76 7.19
CA ILE A 482 -19.05 2.38 7.01
C ILE A 482 -18.94 0.93 6.51
N TYR A 483 -19.69 -0.03 7.08
CA TYR A 483 -19.71 -1.40 6.57
C TYR A 483 -20.15 -1.47 5.10
N CYS A 484 -21.22 -0.78 4.72
CA CYS A 484 -21.66 -0.73 3.32
C CYS A 484 -20.59 -0.16 2.38
N LEU A 485 -19.86 0.86 2.83
CA LEU A 485 -18.76 1.46 2.06
C LEU A 485 -17.56 0.51 1.96
N ARG A 486 -17.23 -0.25 3.02
CA ARG A 486 -16.17 -1.27 2.99
C ARG A 486 -16.47 -2.38 1.99
N GLU A 487 -17.70 -2.90 2.00
CA GLU A 487 -18.16 -3.89 1.02
C GLU A 487 -18.08 -3.33 -0.41
N SER A 488 -18.53 -2.08 -0.60
CA SER A 488 -18.43 -1.40 -1.89
C SER A 488 -16.98 -1.22 -2.36
N LEU A 489 -16.04 -0.94 -1.43
CA LEU A 489 -14.62 -0.82 -1.70
C LEU A 489 -14.02 -2.15 -2.11
N ALA A 490 -14.27 -3.22 -1.36
CA ALA A 490 -13.81 -4.57 -1.68
C ALA A 490 -14.33 -5.02 -3.06
N ALA A 491 -15.63 -4.80 -3.33
CA ALA A 491 -16.24 -5.10 -4.62
C ALA A 491 -15.62 -4.28 -5.77
N SER A 492 -15.26 -3.02 -5.52
CA SER A 492 -14.60 -2.16 -6.52
C SER A 492 -13.17 -2.58 -6.82
N ILE A 493 -12.41 -2.99 -5.80
CA ILE A 493 -11.07 -3.58 -5.96
C ILE A 493 -11.17 -4.85 -6.80
N LEU A 494 -12.06 -5.79 -6.42
CA LEU A 494 -12.24 -7.05 -7.13
C LEU A 494 -12.70 -6.82 -8.59
N PHE A 495 -13.61 -5.88 -8.82
CA PHE A 495 -14.05 -5.52 -10.17
C PHE A 495 -12.87 -5.01 -11.01
N LYS A 496 -12.01 -4.15 -10.45
CA LYS A 496 -10.82 -3.64 -11.15
C LYS A 496 -9.74 -4.69 -11.35
N VAL A 497 -9.60 -5.65 -10.45
CA VAL A 497 -8.70 -6.80 -10.64
C VAL A 497 -9.18 -7.66 -11.81
N LYS A 498 -10.48 -7.95 -11.87
CA LYS A 498 -11.08 -8.81 -12.90
C LYS A 498 -11.23 -8.12 -14.25
N TYR A 499 -11.48 -6.82 -14.24
CA TYR A 499 -11.68 -5.99 -15.43
C TYR A 499 -10.85 -4.69 -15.35
N PRO A 500 -9.51 -4.75 -15.51
CA PRO A 500 -8.62 -3.61 -15.27
C PRO A 500 -8.98 -2.33 -16.05
N GLN A 501 -9.30 -2.50 -17.34
CA GLN A 501 -9.65 -1.41 -18.25
C GLN A 501 -11.13 -1.00 -18.22
N ALA A 502 -12.00 -1.77 -17.55
CA ALA A 502 -13.42 -1.45 -17.51
C ALA A 502 -13.69 -0.26 -16.56
N VAL A 503 -14.63 0.59 -16.94
CA VAL A 503 -15.15 1.63 -16.04
C VAL A 503 -15.97 0.95 -14.95
N LEU A 504 -15.83 1.44 -13.71
CA LEU A 504 -16.63 0.93 -12.60
C LEU A 504 -18.14 1.09 -12.89
N PRO A 505 -18.96 0.11 -12.51
CA PRO A 505 -20.42 0.24 -12.56
C PRO A 505 -20.88 1.52 -11.83
N PRO A 506 -21.93 2.22 -12.29
CA PRO A 506 -22.35 3.51 -11.73
C PRO A 506 -22.60 3.49 -10.22
N ALA A 507 -23.16 2.39 -9.70
CA ALA A 507 -23.35 2.20 -8.26
C ALA A 507 -22.01 2.21 -7.50
N LEU A 508 -21.05 1.38 -7.93
CA LEU A 508 -19.72 1.30 -7.32
C LEU A 508 -18.95 2.62 -7.49
N GLY A 509 -19.05 3.26 -8.66
CA GLY A 509 -18.43 4.57 -8.90
C GLY A 509 -18.97 5.66 -7.96
N THR A 510 -20.27 5.63 -7.66
CA THR A 510 -20.89 6.58 -6.71
C THR A 510 -20.42 6.29 -5.28
N SER A 511 -20.32 5.02 -4.88
CA SER A 511 -19.75 4.63 -3.57
C SER A 511 -18.28 5.06 -3.44
N MET A 512 -17.46 4.89 -4.49
CA MET A 512 -16.05 5.33 -4.47
C MET A 512 -15.94 6.84 -4.37
N TYR A 513 -16.82 7.58 -5.04
CA TYR A 513 -16.90 9.03 -4.89
C TYR A 513 -17.28 9.44 -3.46
N ALA A 514 -18.26 8.77 -2.85
CA ALA A 514 -18.63 9.02 -1.45
C ALA A 514 -17.47 8.74 -0.49
N ILE A 515 -16.74 7.63 -0.69
CA ILE A 515 -15.53 7.32 0.09
C ILE A 515 -14.47 8.41 -0.10
N ALA A 516 -14.21 8.84 -1.34
CA ALA A 516 -13.26 9.92 -1.58
C ALA A 516 -13.67 11.21 -0.85
N CYS A 517 -14.95 11.58 -0.84
CA CYS A 517 -15.44 12.73 -0.08
C CYS A 517 -15.25 12.58 1.45
N ILE A 518 -15.51 11.39 2.00
CA ILE A 518 -15.30 11.10 3.42
C ILE A 518 -13.80 11.17 3.75
N LEU A 519 -12.94 10.63 2.89
CA LEU A 519 -11.49 10.63 3.10
C LEU A 519 -10.88 12.03 2.92
N SER A 520 -11.41 12.85 2.00
CA SER A 520 -11.06 14.27 1.88
C SER A 520 -11.38 15.04 3.15
N TYR A 521 -12.37 14.59 3.93
CA TYR A 521 -12.55 15.04 5.30
C TYR A 521 -11.49 14.36 6.18
N ASP A 522 -10.35 15.02 6.27
CA ASP A 522 -9.12 14.55 6.94
C ASP A 522 -9.34 14.11 8.40
N GLY A 523 -10.46 14.51 9.04
CA GLY A 523 -10.87 14.04 10.36
C GLY A 523 -9.89 14.38 11.49
N LEU A 524 -8.81 15.10 11.19
CA LEU A 524 -7.85 15.58 12.16
C LEU A 524 -8.51 16.70 12.98
N PRO A 525 -8.40 16.66 14.32
CA PRO A 525 -9.00 17.67 15.18
C PRO A 525 -8.59 19.08 14.75
N SER A 526 -9.54 20.00 14.61
CA SER A 526 -9.30 21.43 14.34
C SER A 526 -8.37 22.07 15.39
N VAL A 527 -8.25 21.47 16.58
CA VAL A 527 -7.30 21.85 17.64
C VAL A 527 -5.83 21.75 17.21
N LEU A 528 -5.51 20.98 16.16
CA LEU A 528 -4.16 20.98 15.56
C LEU A 528 -3.83 22.20 14.72
N ALA A 529 -4.86 22.91 14.23
CA ALA A 529 -4.69 24.21 13.57
C ALA A 529 -4.40 25.32 14.60
N ASP A 530 -4.91 25.17 15.83
CA ASP A 530 -4.73 26.08 16.97
C ASP A 530 -3.50 25.75 17.85
N ALA A 531 -2.48 25.08 17.31
CA ALA A 531 -1.16 25.01 17.96
C ALA A 531 -0.40 26.36 17.92
N VAL A 532 -1.13 27.47 18.02
CA VAL A 532 -0.67 28.84 17.83
C VAL A 532 -0.87 29.65 19.12
N LEU A 533 0.24 30.25 19.56
CA LEU A 533 0.34 31.42 20.45
C LEU A 533 -0.10 31.25 21.91
N GLU A 534 0.83 30.76 22.75
CA GLU A 534 0.98 31.28 24.11
C GLU A 534 2.10 32.34 24.10
N PRO A 535 1.80 33.66 24.10
CA PRO A 535 2.80 34.69 24.31
C PRO A 535 3.09 34.81 25.81
N GLN A 536 4.26 34.35 26.25
CA GLN A 536 4.76 34.73 27.57
C GLN A 536 5.36 36.15 27.50
N PRO A 537 5.13 37.02 28.50
CA PRO A 537 5.47 38.43 28.43
C PRO A 537 6.94 38.60 28.82
N SER A 538 7.73 39.26 27.96
CA SER A 538 8.98 39.84 28.43
C SER A 538 9.39 41.03 27.58
N GLY A 539 9.33 42.21 28.20
CA GLY A 539 10.38 43.21 28.12
C GLY A 539 10.52 43.98 26.82
N ARG A 540 10.21 45.27 26.89
CA ARG A 540 10.75 46.30 26.01
C ARG A 540 12.27 46.13 25.87
N ASP A 541 12.81 46.13 24.66
CA ASP A 541 13.89 47.05 24.30
C ASP A 541 14.15 47.09 22.79
N ALA A 542 14.64 48.26 22.37
CA ALA A 542 14.75 48.74 21.01
C ALA A 542 16.13 48.45 20.38
N GLY A 543 16.14 48.26 19.05
CA GLY A 543 17.27 48.54 18.16
C GLY A 543 18.32 47.44 17.98
N ASP A 544 18.40 46.88 16.76
CA ASP A 544 19.62 46.59 15.94
C ASP A 544 19.35 45.43 14.93
N PRO A 545 19.75 45.52 13.63
CA PRO A 545 19.45 44.51 12.62
C PRO A 545 20.61 43.51 12.48
N GLY A 546 20.47 42.35 13.10
CA GLY A 546 21.33 41.19 12.80
C GLY A 546 21.61 40.28 13.98
N ARG A 547 20.66 39.41 14.37
CA ARG A 547 20.93 38.22 15.20
C ARG A 547 19.96 37.07 14.94
N PRO A 548 20.37 35.82 15.23
CA PRO A 548 19.80 34.59 14.67
C PRO A 548 18.46 34.22 15.31
N PHE A 549 17.60 33.55 14.55
CA PHE A 549 16.33 32.97 15.01
C PHE A 549 16.52 32.16 16.31
N GLN A 550 16.12 32.74 17.44
CA GLN A 550 16.17 32.13 18.76
C GLN A 550 14.76 31.61 19.12
N GLY A 551 14.64 30.30 19.35
CA GLY A 551 13.69 29.74 20.32
C GLY A 551 12.23 29.48 19.91
N ARG A 552 11.86 29.33 18.63
CA ARG A 552 10.53 28.79 18.29
C ARG A 552 10.52 27.26 18.44
N ARG A 553 9.62 26.72 19.27
CA ARG A 553 9.24 25.29 19.19
C ARG A 553 8.65 25.07 17.80
N LEU A 554 9.31 24.23 17.00
CA LEU A 554 8.88 23.91 15.65
C LEU A 554 7.70 22.94 15.74
N THR A 555 6.53 23.40 15.31
CA THR A 555 5.32 22.59 15.14
C THR A 555 5.36 21.91 13.78
N GLY A 556 4.59 20.83 13.58
CA GLY A 556 4.59 20.02 12.36
C GLY A 556 4.01 20.70 11.11
N PHE A 557 3.81 22.03 11.16
CA PHE A 557 3.28 22.84 10.08
C PHE A 557 4.05 24.18 9.98
N ILE A 558 4.69 24.41 8.83
CA ILE A 558 5.41 25.65 8.50
C ILE A 558 4.94 26.11 7.12
N PRO A 559 4.40 27.34 6.98
CA PRO A 559 3.90 27.80 5.70
C PRO A 559 5.03 27.82 4.66
N PRO A 560 4.78 27.34 3.43
CA PRO A 560 5.82 27.24 2.41
C PRO A 560 6.35 28.63 2.07
N GLY A 561 7.69 28.73 2.02
CA GLY A 561 8.39 29.95 1.64
C GLY A 561 8.14 30.34 0.18
N GLY A 562 8.51 31.57 -0.19
CA GLY A 562 8.26 32.13 -1.53
C GLY A 562 8.84 31.30 -2.69
N PHE A 563 9.92 30.56 -2.45
CA PHE A 563 10.53 29.67 -3.44
C PHE A 563 9.69 28.39 -3.69
N LEU A 564 9.15 27.74 -2.66
CA LEU A 564 8.24 26.60 -2.87
C LEU A 564 6.94 27.07 -3.53
N ARG A 565 6.41 28.22 -3.09
CA ARG A 565 5.22 28.80 -3.71
C ARG A 565 5.44 29.09 -5.19
N SER A 566 6.60 29.61 -5.59
CA SER A 566 6.88 29.87 -7.01
C SER A 566 7.00 28.60 -7.84
N LEU A 567 7.44 27.47 -7.26
CA LEU A 567 7.45 26.16 -7.92
C LEU A 567 6.03 25.59 -8.07
N ILE A 568 5.12 25.91 -7.16
CA ILE A 568 3.76 25.35 -7.15
C ILE A 568 2.76 26.21 -7.92
N SER A 569 3.01 27.52 -8.06
CA SER A 569 2.06 28.50 -8.57
C SER A 569 1.86 28.52 -10.10
N ASP A 570 2.38 27.57 -10.86
CA ASP A 570 2.09 27.47 -12.30
C ASP A 570 0.70 26.88 -12.54
N LYS A 571 -0.32 27.73 -12.41
CA LYS A 571 -1.57 27.56 -13.15
C LYS A 571 -1.30 27.85 -14.62
N VAL A 572 -1.52 26.83 -15.45
CA VAL A 572 -2.00 26.87 -16.84
C VAL A 572 -1.73 28.19 -17.58
N GLN A 573 -0.70 28.20 -18.44
CA GLN A 573 -0.61 29.20 -19.50
C GLN A 573 -1.83 29.06 -20.42
N GLY A 574 -2.80 29.95 -20.26
CA GLY A 574 -4.02 29.98 -21.05
C GLY A 574 -4.94 31.13 -20.69
N SER A 575 -4.62 32.32 -21.21
CA SER A 575 -5.47 33.52 -21.34
C SER A 575 -5.69 34.43 -20.13
N HIS A 576 -5.71 35.73 -20.43
CA HIS A 576 -5.61 36.89 -19.57
C HIS A 576 -6.84 37.14 -18.68
N SER A 577 -6.64 37.52 -17.41
CA SER A 577 -6.92 38.89 -16.88
C SER A 577 -7.07 38.96 -15.34
N ARG A 578 -6.29 39.89 -14.76
CA ARG A 578 -6.47 40.71 -13.52
C ARG A 578 -6.71 40.05 -12.13
N SER A 579 -5.66 40.16 -11.31
CA SER A 579 -5.51 40.38 -9.84
C SER A 579 -6.71 40.20 -8.88
N PRO A 580 -6.53 39.56 -7.69
CA PRO A 580 -7.55 39.51 -6.64
C PRO A 580 -7.40 40.64 -5.60
N VAL A 581 -8.55 41.13 -5.12
CA VAL A 581 -8.73 41.88 -3.88
C VAL A 581 -9.51 40.98 -2.90
N SER A 582 -9.15 41.13 -1.63
CA SER A 582 -9.62 40.52 -0.37
C SER A 582 -11.01 39.87 -0.26
N ALA A 583 -11.01 38.74 0.46
CA ALA A 583 -11.99 38.15 1.39
C ALA A 583 -13.44 38.71 1.48
N GLN A 584 -14.44 37.82 1.35
CA GLN A 584 -15.51 37.57 2.34
C GLN A 584 -16.56 36.52 1.88
N SER A 585 -16.88 35.60 2.79
CA SER A 585 -18.16 34.90 3.10
C SER A 585 -19.23 34.54 2.03
N ILE A 586 -19.59 33.24 2.06
CA ILE A 586 -20.94 32.60 1.98
C ILE A 586 -21.77 32.74 0.68
N SER A 587 -22.03 31.60 0.01
CA SER A 587 -23.36 31.00 -0.28
C SER A 587 -23.38 30.06 -1.51
N HIS A 588 -24.25 29.05 -1.42
CA HIS A 588 -24.56 27.97 -2.36
C HIS A 588 -24.85 28.37 -3.81
N SER A 589 -24.43 27.53 -4.78
CA SER A 589 -25.26 26.86 -5.83
C SER A 589 -24.39 26.40 -7.05
N PRO A 590 -24.86 25.44 -7.87
CA PRO A 590 -24.04 24.35 -8.43
C PRO A 590 -23.59 24.55 -9.89
N VAL A 591 -22.53 23.86 -10.31
CA VAL A 591 -22.12 23.83 -11.73
C VAL A 591 -21.78 22.40 -12.20
N ARG A 592 -22.68 21.90 -13.06
CA ARG A 592 -22.55 21.05 -14.26
C ARG A 592 -21.73 19.76 -14.25
N SER A 593 -22.50 18.67 -14.42
CA SER A 593 -22.13 17.38 -15.03
C SER A 593 -21.77 17.48 -16.53
N PRO A 594 -20.87 16.62 -17.05
CA PRO A 594 -20.70 16.43 -18.49
C PRO A 594 -21.12 15.02 -18.92
N PHE A 595 -22.19 14.89 -19.72
CA PHE A 595 -22.38 13.74 -20.61
C PHE A 595 -23.16 14.19 -21.86
N PRO A 596 -22.76 13.77 -23.08
CA PRO A 596 -23.51 14.02 -24.30
C PRO A 596 -24.53 12.90 -24.56
N GLY A 597 -25.75 13.25 -24.94
CA GLY A 597 -26.75 12.32 -25.49
C GLY A 597 -26.80 12.37 -27.02
N PRO A 598 -27.20 11.30 -27.71
CA PRO A 598 -27.21 11.23 -29.18
C PRO A 598 -28.50 11.81 -29.77
N GLY A 599 -28.40 12.25 -31.03
CA GLY A 599 -29.44 13.00 -31.73
C GLY A 599 -30.41 12.17 -32.58
N SER A 600 -31.37 12.91 -33.16
CA SER A 600 -32.22 12.70 -34.35
C SER A 600 -33.63 13.24 -34.04
N GLY A 601 -34.34 13.98 -34.88
CA GLY A 601 -34.12 14.55 -36.20
C GLY A 601 -35.38 15.33 -36.62
N SER A 602 -35.20 16.29 -37.54
CA SER A 602 -36.20 16.79 -38.50
C SER A 602 -37.52 17.41 -38.00
N SER A 603 -37.64 18.74 -38.13
CA SER A 603 -38.45 19.41 -39.17
C SER A 603 -38.84 20.84 -38.75
N ALA A 604 -38.51 21.80 -39.62
CA ALA A 604 -38.97 23.20 -39.57
C ALA A 604 -40.12 23.38 -40.61
N PRO A 605 -40.72 24.58 -40.86
CA PRO A 605 -40.44 25.91 -40.28
C PRO A 605 -41.67 26.84 -40.06
N ARG A 606 -41.36 28.10 -39.67
CA ARG A 606 -41.97 29.40 -40.12
C ARG A 606 -43.22 29.96 -39.38
N ILE A 607 -43.11 31.15 -38.73
CA ILE A 607 -43.39 32.51 -39.29
C ILE A 607 -43.63 33.63 -38.22
N ARG A 608 -42.96 34.78 -38.46
CA ARG A 608 -43.24 36.22 -38.18
C ARG A 608 -43.28 36.81 -36.76
N SER A 609 -42.16 37.48 -36.46
CA SER A 609 -41.98 38.89 -36.06
C SER A 609 -43.18 39.87 -36.00
N PHE A 610 -43.23 40.67 -34.92
CA PHE A 610 -43.61 42.10 -34.99
C PHE A 610 -42.73 42.98 -34.07
N LYS A 611 -42.20 44.05 -34.68
CA LYS A 611 -41.40 45.16 -34.11
C LYS A 611 -42.30 46.26 -33.53
N ARG A 612 -41.81 47.04 -32.55
CA ARG A 612 -41.41 48.47 -32.67
C ARG A 612 -41.12 49.07 -31.29
N ARG A 613 -39.88 49.53 -31.05
CA ARG A 613 -39.34 50.91 -31.19
C ARG A 613 -39.83 51.89 -30.11
N ARG A 614 -38.90 52.38 -29.29
CA ARG A 614 -38.13 53.59 -29.62
C ARG A 614 -36.70 53.46 -29.13
#